data_AF-F3GH78-F1
#
_entry.id   AF-F3GH78-F1
#
_cell.length_a   1.000
_cell.length_b   1.000
_cell.length_c   1.000
_cell.angle_alpha   90.00
_cell.angle_beta   90.00
_cell.angle_gamma   90.00
#
_symmetry.space_group_name_H-M   'P 1'
#
loop_
_entity.id
_entity.type
_entity.pdbx_description
1 polymer ?
#
loop_
_entity_poly.entity_id
_entity_poly.type
_entity_poly.pdbx_seq_one_letter_code
_entity_poly.pdbx_strand_id
1 'polypeptide(L)'
;MLVSAQHLAGLFIGLELLSVPVYGLVAYAFFNKRSLEGGIKYMVLSAAGSAFLLFGMALLYAEAGSLSFDGIGKAIAATGMPSPIASLGLGMMVVGLAFKLSLVPFHLWTPDVYEGAPAPVAAFLATASKVAVFAVLVRLFQVSPAASSGVLHDVLAVIAVASILVG
;
A
#
# COMPACT_ATOMS: atom_id res chain seq x y z
N MET A 1 8.15 13.77 2.03
CA MET A 1 8.98 12.76 1.31
C MET A 1 8.16 11.77 0.50
N LEU A 2 7.18 11.06 1.09
CA LEU A 2 6.41 10.04 0.36
C LEU A 2 5.71 10.60 -0.90
N VAL A 3 4.98 11.72 -0.74
CA VAL A 3 4.26 12.39 -1.84
C VAL A 3 5.20 12.98 -2.90
N SER A 4 6.50 13.10 -2.63
CA SER A 4 7.51 13.60 -3.58
C SER A 4 8.41 12.49 -4.13
N ALA A 5 8.19 11.23 -3.76
CA ALA A 5 9.03 10.12 -4.22
C ALA A 5 8.92 9.92 -5.74
N GLN A 6 10.06 9.69 -6.39
CA GLN A 6 10.18 9.39 -7.83
C GLN A 6 10.82 8.01 -8.10
N HIS A 7 11.12 7.27 -7.03
CA HIS A 7 11.74 5.95 -7.05
C HIS A 7 11.01 5.00 -6.09
N LEU A 8 10.95 3.71 -6.43
CA LEU A 8 10.35 2.67 -5.58
C LEU A 8 10.98 2.62 -4.18
N ALA A 9 12.30 2.79 -4.08
CA ALA A 9 13.00 2.80 -2.78
C ALA A 9 12.53 3.96 -1.88
N GLY A 10 12.45 5.18 -2.43
CA GLY A 10 11.97 6.35 -1.69
C GLY A 10 10.50 6.23 -1.28
N LEU A 11 9.68 5.59 -2.13
CA LEU A 11 8.30 5.26 -1.81
C LEU A 11 8.22 4.26 -0.66
N PHE A 12 8.98 3.16 -0.71
CA PHE A 12 9.00 2.15 0.34
C PHE A 12 9.45 2.73 1.68
N ILE A 13 10.58 3.45 1.69
CA ILE A 13 11.09 4.12 2.89
C ILE A 13 10.06 5.12 3.42
N GLY A 14 9.42 5.90 2.55
CA GLY A 14 8.39 6.85 2.94
C GLY A 14 7.16 6.18 3.58
N LEU A 15 6.75 5.01 3.10
CA LEU A 15 5.65 4.24 3.69
C LEU A 15 6.03 3.62 5.02
N GLU A 16 7.24 3.06 5.15
CA GLU A 16 7.70 2.47 6.42
C GLU A 16 7.92 3.53 7.49
N LEU A 17 8.45 4.71 7.13
CA LEU A 17 8.54 5.85 8.05
C LEU A 17 7.17 6.36 8.52
N LEU A 18 6.11 6.14 7.73
CA LEU A 18 4.74 6.41 8.14
C LEU A 18 4.19 5.30 9.04
N SER A 19 4.57 4.04 8.78
CA SER A 19 3.95 2.87 9.40
C SER A 19 4.58 2.51 10.75
N VAL A 20 5.91 2.48 10.83
CA VAL A 20 6.64 2.05 12.03
C VAL A 20 6.30 2.88 13.27
N PRO A 21 6.27 4.23 13.21
CA PRO A 21 5.84 5.03 14.37
C PRO A 21 4.38 4.76 14.77
N VAL A 22 3.50 4.50 13.79
CA VAL A 22 2.09 4.23 14.06
C VAL A 22 1.90 2.91 14.82
N TYR A 23 2.76 1.90 14.63
CA TYR A 23 2.71 0.67 15.43
C TYR A 23 2.81 0.98 16.93
N GLY A 24 3.77 1.83 17.29
CA GLY A 24 3.95 2.29 18.67
C GLY A 24 2.83 3.21 19.15
N LEU A 25 2.32 4.09 18.29
CA LEU A 25 1.20 4.99 18.65
C LEU A 25 -0.10 4.23 18.91
N VAL A 26 -0.40 3.18 18.16
CA VAL A 26 -1.58 2.33 18.40
C VAL A 26 -1.44 1.61 19.74
N ALA A 27 -0.24 1.12 20.05
CA ALA A 27 0.10 0.46 21.31
C ALA A 27 0.43 1.44 22.46
N TYR A 28 0.21 2.75 22.30
CA TYR A 28 0.69 3.75 23.26
C TYR A 28 0.12 3.55 24.66
N ALA A 29 -1.16 3.16 24.76
CA ALA A 29 -1.81 2.83 26.02
C ALA A 29 -1.65 1.34 26.35
N PHE A 30 -0.42 0.81 26.30
CA PHE A 30 -0.12 -0.63 26.39
C PHE A 30 -0.64 -1.34 27.66
N PHE A 31 -0.90 -0.61 28.75
CA PHE A 31 -1.57 -1.15 29.94
C PHE A 31 -3.03 -1.57 29.67
N ASN A 32 -3.68 -0.97 28.67
CA ASN A 32 -4.97 -1.40 28.16
C ASN A 32 -4.76 -2.55 27.15
N LYS A 33 -5.28 -3.73 27.48
CA LYS A 33 -5.18 -4.94 26.64
C LYS A 33 -5.65 -4.70 25.21
N ARG A 34 -6.70 -3.89 24.98
CA ARG A 34 -7.21 -3.60 23.63
C ARG A 34 -6.23 -2.79 22.79
N SER A 35 -5.53 -1.83 23.40
CA SER A 35 -4.50 -1.02 22.71
C SER A 35 -3.28 -1.86 22.35
N LEU A 36 -2.84 -2.73 23.27
CA LEU A 36 -1.73 -3.65 22.99
C LEU A 36 -2.09 -4.65 21.89
N GLU A 37 -3.28 -5.26 21.95
CA GLU A 37 -3.78 -6.19 20.93
C GLU A 37 -3.89 -5.51 19.56
N GLY A 38 -4.50 -4.32 19.50
CA GLY A 38 -4.60 -3.53 18.27
C GLY A 38 -3.23 -3.18 17.70
N GLY A 39 -2.26 -2.81 18.54
CA GLY A 39 -0.91 -2.50 18.11
C GLY A 39 -0.18 -3.71 17.52
N ILE A 40 -0.27 -4.87 18.18
CA ILE A 40 0.36 -6.11 17.69
C ILE A 40 -0.30 -6.59 16.40
N LYS A 41 -1.64 -6.60 16.33
CA LYS A 41 -2.39 -6.94 15.11
C LYS A 41 -1.95 -6.03 13.97
N TYR A 42 -1.98 -4.72 14.18
CA TYR A 42 -1.59 -3.75 13.16
C TYR A 42 -0.14 -3.96 12.71
N MET A 43 0.80 -4.16 13.63
CA MET A 43 2.20 -4.40 13.31
C MET A 43 2.40 -5.64 12.43
N VAL A 44 1.82 -6.78 12.81
CA VAL A 44 1.97 -8.05 12.07
C VAL A 44 1.34 -7.97 10.69
N LEU A 45 0.10 -7.49 10.62
CA LEU A 45 -0.64 -7.33 9.36
C LEU A 45 0.02 -6.29 8.44
N SER A 46 0.53 -5.19 9.00
CA SER A 46 1.25 -4.16 8.26
C SER A 46 2.61 -4.64 7.75
N ALA A 47 3.35 -5.42 8.55
CA ALA A 47 4.59 -6.04 8.10
C ALA A 47 4.35 -7.01 6.94
N ALA A 48 3.26 -7.80 6.98
CA ALA A 48 2.87 -8.67 5.87
C ALA A 48 2.55 -7.85 4.61
N GLY A 49 1.73 -6.79 4.73
CA GLY A 49 1.42 -5.90 3.60
C GLY A 49 2.67 -5.25 3.00
N SER A 50 3.62 -4.83 3.84
CA SER A 50 4.91 -4.27 3.41
C SER A 50 5.80 -5.31 2.73
N ALA A 51 5.75 -6.59 3.14
CA ALA A 51 6.46 -7.68 2.47
C ALA A 51 5.91 -7.94 1.06
N PHE A 52 4.59 -7.97 0.88
CA PHE A 52 3.97 -8.05 -0.46
C PHE A 52 4.37 -6.87 -1.35
N LEU A 53 4.35 -5.66 -0.79
CA LEU A 53 4.76 -4.46 -1.51
C LEU A 53 6.23 -4.54 -1.95
N LEU A 54 7.14 -4.88 -1.04
CA LEU A 54 8.57 -4.98 -1.31
C LEU A 54 8.89 -6.07 -2.34
N PHE A 55 8.22 -7.22 -2.24
CA PHE A 55 8.39 -8.29 -3.19
C PHE A 55 7.86 -7.91 -4.59
N GLY A 56 6.73 -7.20 -4.66
CA GLY A 56 6.24 -6.63 -5.92
C GLY A 56 7.24 -5.66 -6.56
N MET A 57 7.88 -4.81 -5.76
CA MET A 57 8.98 -3.94 -6.23
C MET A 57 10.18 -4.73 -6.75
N ALA A 58 10.55 -5.82 -6.08
CA ALA A 58 11.65 -6.68 -6.50
C ALA A 58 11.37 -7.33 -7.86
N LEU A 59 10.13 -7.78 -8.10
CA LEU A 59 9.72 -8.34 -9.41
C LEU A 59 9.78 -7.30 -10.52
N LEU A 60 9.30 -6.08 -10.29
CA LEU A 60 9.40 -5.00 -11.26
C LEU A 60 10.85 -4.60 -11.54
N TYR A 61 11.69 -4.57 -10.50
CA TYR A 61 13.11 -4.32 -10.66
C TYR A 61 13.81 -5.42 -11.47
N ALA A 62 13.45 -6.69 -11.25
CA ALA A 62 14.02 -7.82 -11.98
C ALA A 62 13.74 -7.74 -13.50
N GLU A 63 12.58 -7.19 -13.89
CA GLU A 63 12.21 -7.02 -15.30
C GLU A 63 12.77 -5.71 -15.89
N ALA A 64 12.59 -4.59 -15.20
CA ALA A 64 12.92 -3.27 -15.72
C ALA A 64 14.40 -2.87 -15.54
N GLY A 65 15.12 -3.50 -14.60
CA GLY A 65 16.48 -3.13 -14.22
C GLY A 65 16.61 -1.74 -13.59
N SER A 66 15.48 -1.11 -13.23
CA SER A 66 15.42 0.24 -12.67
C SER A 66 14.47 0.32 -11.49
N LEU A 67 14.79 1.19 -10.54
CA LEU A 67 13.90 1.57 -9.44
C LEU A 67 13.21 2.93 -9.68
N SER A 68 13.59 3.66 -10.75
CA SER A 68 12.92 4.91 -11.11
C SER A 68 11.56 4.60 -11.73
N PHE A 69 10.55 5.39 -11.40
CA PHE A 69 9.24 5.18 -12.00
C PHE A 69 9.28 5.36 -13.52
N ASP A 70 10.01 6.37 -14.01
CA ASP A 70 10.22 6.60 -15.45
C ASP A 70 10.89 5.40 -16.15
N GLY A 71 11.90 4.80 -15.52
CA GLY A 71 12.60 3.64 -16.08
C GLY A 71 11.69 2.41 -16.16
N ILE A 72 10.88 2.17 -15.12
CA ILE A 72 9.89 1.09 -15.11
C ILE A 72 8.81 1.33 -16.17
N GLY A 73 8.29 2.55 -16.28
CA GLY A 73 7.29 2.91 -17.28
C GLY A 73 7.80 2.68 -18.71
N LYS A 74 9.06 3.08 -19.00
CA LYS A 74 9.70 2.84 -20.30
C LYS A 74 9.91 1.36 -20.59
N ALA A 75 10.34 0.58 -19.60
CA ALA A 75 10.55 -0.86 -19.76
C ALA A 75 9.24 -1.59 -20.10
N ILE A 76 8.15 -1.26 -19.39
CA ILE A 76 6.83 -1.85 -19.62
C ILE A 76 6.24 -1.38 -20.97
N ALA A 77 6.45 -0.12 -21.35
CA ALA A 77 5.95 0.40 -22.62
C ALA A 77 6.66 -0.20 -23.84
N ALA A 78 7.95 -0.56 -23.71
CA ALA A 78 8.75 -1.11 -24.80
C ALA A 78 8.22 -2.46 -25.32
N THR A 79 7.57 -3.25 -24.46
CA THR A 79 7.04 -4.59 -24.82
C THR A 79 5.57 -4.55 -25.27
N GLY A 80 4.88 -3.41 -25.17
CA GLY A 80 3.47 -3.24 -25.56
C GLY A 80 2.44 -3.94 -24.65
N MET A 81 2.85 -5.00 -23.94
CA MET A 81 2.09 -5.63 -22.85
C MET A 81 3.03 -5.90 -21.65
N PRO A 82 2.55 -5.76 -20.40
CA PRO A 82 3.32 -6.16 -19.23
C PRO A 82 3.60 -7.66 -19.29
N SER A 83 4.85 -8.07 -19.00
CA SER A 83 5.14 -9.49 -18.87
C SER A 83 4.34 -10.11 -17.70
N PRO A 84 4.20 -11.45 -17.64
CA PRO A 84 3.60 -12.11 -16.49
C PRO A 84 4.28 -11.75 -15.15
N ILE A 85 5.59 -11.50 -15.17
CA ILE A 85 6.37 -11.12 -13.99
C ILE A 85 6.04 -9.69 -13.56
N ALA A 86 6.00 -8.72 -14.49
CA ALA A 86 5.56 -7.36 -14.19
C ALA A 86 4.12 -7.32 -13.70
N SER A 87 3.23 -8.11 -14.30
CA SER A 87 1.82 -8.19 -13.89
C SER A 87 1.69 -8.70 -12.45
N LEU A 88 2.44 -9.75 -12.11
CA LEU A 88 2.51 -10.26 -10.74
C LEU A 88 3.10 -9.21 -9.78
N GLY A 89 4.18 -8.53 -10.19
CA GLY A 89 4.81 -7.46 -9.42
C GLY A 89 3.85 -6.32 -9.09
N LEU A 90 3.14 -5.81 -10.10
CA LEU A 90 2.09 -4.80 -9.92
C LEU A 90 0.97 -5.30 -9.01
N GLY A 91 0.51 -6.53 -9.20
CA GLY A 91 -0.52 -7.15 -8.35
C GLY A 91 -0.10 -7.22 -6.87
N MET A 92 1.15 -7.62 -6.59
CA MET A 92 1.66 -7.70 -5.22
C MET A 92 1.86 -6.31 -4.59
N MET A 93 2.25 -5.32 -5.39
CA MET A 93 2.26 -3.92 -4.93
C MET A 93 0.84 -3.43 -4.58
N VAL A 94 -0.16 -3.78 -5.38
CA VAL A 94 -1.57 -3.42 -5.14
C VAL A 94 -2.07 -4.06 -3.85
N VAL A 95 -1.72 -5.31 -3.57
CA VAL A 95 -2.06 -5.97 -2.28
C VAL A 95 -1.53 -5.15 -1.10
N GLY A 96 -0.25 -4.75 -1.14
CA GLY A 96 0.35 -3.94 -0.08
C GLY A 96 -0.29 -2.54 0.06
N LEU A 97 -0.59 -1.87 -1.05
CA LEU A 97 -1.25 -0.56 -1.04
C LEU A 97 -2.72 -0.65 -0.59
N ALA A 98 -3.44 -1.67 -1.02
CA ALA A 98 -4.82 -1.93 -0.63
C ALA A 98 -4.94 -2.23 0.86
N PHE A 99 -3.98 -2.96 1.44
CA PHE A 99 -3.86 -3.14 2.88
C PHE A 99 -3.72 -1.78 3.61
N LYS A 100 -2.78 -0.94 3.17
CA LYS A 100 -2.53 0.39 3.79
C LYS A 100 -3.72 1.34 3.67
N LEU A 101 -4.54 1.18 2.62
CA LEU A 101 -5.76 1.95 2.39
C LEU A 101 -7.01 1.36 3.06
N SER A 102 -6.91 0.19 3.70
CA SER A 102 -8.05 -0.55 4.25
C SER A 102 -9.11 -0.92 3.20
N LEU A 103 -8.69 -1.30 1.99
CA LEU A 103 -9.62 -1.70 0.92
C LEU A 103 -9.99 -3.19 1.04
N VAL A 104 -11.19 -3.57 0.58
CA VAL A 104 -11.60 -4.98 0.50
C VAL A 104 -10.71 -5.74 -0.50
N PRO A 105 -10.23 -6.97 -0.18
CA PRO A 105 -10.47 -7.79 1.01
C PRO A 105 -9.49 -7.59 2.18
N PHE A 106 -8.60 -6.59 2.13
CA PHE A 106 -7.51 -6.36 3.08
C PHE A 106 -7.86 -5.40 4.23
N HIS A 107 -9.15 -5.23 4.54
CA HIS A 107 -9.65 -4.25 5.52
C HIS A 107 -9.88 -4.81 6.93
N LEU A 108 -9.77 -6.13 7.13
CA LEU A 108 -10.17 -6.83 8.37
C LEU A 108 -9.48 -6.30 9.65
N TRP A 109 -8.30 -5.71 9.51
CA TRP A 109 -7.56 -5.13 10.63
C TRP A 109 -8.17 -3.80 11.12
N THR A 110 -8.93 -3.11 10.29
CA THR A 110 -9.32 -1.71 10.51
C THR A 110 -10.24 -1.51 11.73
N PRO A 111 -11.29 -2.32 11.95
CA PRO A 111 -12.16 -2.18 13.13
C PRO A 111 -11.39 -2.34 14.45
N ASP A 112 -10.64 -3.45 14.60
CA ASP A 112 -9.90 -3.78 15.81
C ASP A 112 -8.85 -2.72 16.15
N VAL A 113 -8.14 -2.21 15.14
CA VAL A 113 -7.09 -1.22 15.33
C VAL A 113 -7.68 0.15 15.65
N TYR A 114 -8.83 0.51 15.08
CA TYR A 114 -9.48 1.79 15.36
C TYR A 114 -10.09 1.80 16.76
N GLU A 115 -10.66 0.67 17.21
CA GLU A 115 -11.16 0.54 18.59
C GLU A 115 -10.02 0.51 19.62
N GLY A 116 -8.92 -0.17 19.31
CA GLY A 116 -7.78 -0.31 20.23
C GLY A 116 -6.93 0.95 20.36
N ALA A 117 -6.82 1.76 19.30
CA ALA A 117 -5.96 2.93 19.29
C ALA A 117 -6.52 4.09 20.14
N PRO A 118 -5.66 4.92 20.78
CA PRO A 118 -6.10 6.19 21.33
C PRO A 118 -6.78 7.05 20.25
N ALA A 119 -7.88 7.73 20.59
CA ALA A 119 -8.66 8.55 19.65
C ALA A 119 -7.84 9.46 18.71
N PRO A 120 -6.82 10.22 19.16
CA PRO A 120 -6.02 11.04 18.23
C PRO A 120 -5.21 10.21 17.23
N VAL A 121 -4.77 9.01 17.61
CA VAL A 121 -4.03 8.09 16.75
C VAL A 121 -4.95 7.47 15.71
N ALA A 122 -6.16 7.05 16.11
CA ALA A 122 -7.18 6.56 15.19
C ALA A 122 -7.54 7.62 14.14
N ALA A 123 -7.71 8.89 14.56
CA ALA A 123 -7.97 10.00 13.66
C ALA A 123 -6.81 10.25 12.68
N PHE A 124 -5.56 10.20 13.13
CA PHE A 124 -4.38 10.31 12.27
C PHE A 124 -4.30 9.18 11.24
N LEU A 125 -4.58 7.94 11.68
CA LEU A 125 -4.56 6.75 10.83
C LEU A 125 -5.69 6.76 9.78
N ALA A 126 -6.87 7.27 10.15
CA ALA A 126 -8.01 7.40 9.25
C ALA A 126 -7.85 8.52 8.20
N THR A 127 -6.98 9.49 8.44
CA THR A 127 -6.84 10.68 7.58
C THR A 127 -5.47 10.75 6.90
N ALA A 128 -4.45 11.25 7.60
CA ALA A 128 -3.13 11.57 7.06
C ALA A 128 -2.47 10.36 6.38
N SER A 129 -2.56 9.18 7.01
CA SER A 129 -2.01 7.93 6.45
C SER A 129 -2.68 7.58 5.11
N LYS A 130 -4.02 7.56 5.07
CA LYS A 130 -4.79 7.22 3.87
C LYS A 130 -4.57 8.20 2.73
N VAL A 131 -4.54 9.51 3.00
CA VAL A 131 -4.26 10.54 1.98
C VAL A 131 -2.88 10.36 1.38
N ALA A 132 -1.86 10.08 2.20
CA ALA A 132 -0.50 9.91 1.72
C ALA A 132 -0.34 8.66 0.83
N VAL A 133 -0.97 7.53 1.21
CA VAL A 133 -0.95 6.30 0.42
C VAL A 133 -1.77 6.44 -0.87
N PHE A 134 -2.90 7.16 -0.82
CA PHE A 134 -3.71 7.41 -2.01
C PHE A 134 -2.96 8.25 -3.04
N ALA A 135 -2.24 9.29 -2.61
CA ALA A 135 -1.38 10.08 -3.50
C ALA A 135 -0.30 9.23 -4.20
N VAL A 136 0.24 8.22 -3.50
CA VAL A 136 1.18 7.26 -4.07
C VAL A 136 0.51 6.36 -5.11
N LEU A 137 -0.69 5.87 -4.82
CA LEU A 137 -1.46 5.05 -5.75
C LEU A 137 -1.70 5.82 -7.06
N VAL A 138 -2.20 7.07 -6.98
CA VAL A 138 -2.41 7.93 -8.15
C VAL A 138 -1.14 8.10 -8.98
N ARG A 139 0.02 8.32 -8.33
CA ARG A 139 1.30 8.44 -9.04
C ARG A 139 1.68 7.16 -9.77
N LEU A 140 1.51 6.00 -9.14
CA LEU A 140 1.83 4.71 -9.76
C LEU A 140 1.02 4.53 -11.06
N PHE A 141 -0.25 4.94 -11.06
CA PHE A 141 -1.11 4.92 -12.26
C PHE A 141 -0.70 5.93 -13.33
N GLN A 142 -0.24 7.11 -12.95
CA GLN A 142 0.19 8.13 -13.92
C GLN A 142 1.49 7.74 -14.64
N VAL A 143 2.39 7.01 -13.98
CA VAL A 143 3.69 6.64 -14.59
C VAL A 143 3.60 5.41 -15.50
N SER A 144 2.55 4.59 -15.36
CA SER A 144 2.30 3.46 -16.27
C SER A 144 0.93 3.61 -16.95
N PRO A 145 0.84 4.37 -18.06
CA PRO A 145 -0.37 4.41 -18.87
C PRO A 145 -0.79 3.03 -19.38
N ALA A 146 0.17 2.11 -19.58
CA ALA A 146 -0.11 0.71 -19.91
C ALA A 146 -0.84 -0.05 -18.79
N ALA A 147 -0.72 0.40 -17.53
CA ALA A 147 -1.51 -0.10 -16.39
C ALA A 147 -2.92 0.51 -16.31
N SER A 148 -3.22 1.56 -17.08
CA SER A 148 -4.54 2.23 -17.07
C SER A 148 -5.61 1.49 -17.89
N SER A 149 -5.20 0.64 -18.84
CA SER A 149 -6.09 -0.16 -19.67
C SER A 149 -5.73 -1.64 -19.55
N GLY A 150 -6.52 -2.42 -18.79
CA GLY A 150 -6.34 -3.86 -18.68
C GLY A 150 -6.72 -4.43 -17.31
N VAL A 151 -6.20 -5.63 -17.01
CA VAL A 151 -6.55 -6.43 -15.81
C VAL A 151 -6.40 -5.64 -14.51
N LEU A 152 -5.39 -4.78 -14.39
CA LEU A 152 -5.17 -4.00 -13.17
C LEU A 152 -6.29 -2.97 -12.92
N HIS A 153 -6.77 -2.31 -13.98
CA HIS A 153 -7.91 -1.41 -13.89
C HIS A 153 -9.16 -2.17 -13.42
N ASP A 154 -9.44 -3.33 -13.99
CA ASP A 154 -10.61 -4.14 -13.64
C ASP A 154 -10.54 -4.65 -12.19
N VAL A 155 -9.36 -5.09 -11.74
CA VAL A 155 -9.12 -5.49 -10.35
C VAL A 155 -9.39 -4.32 -9.40
N LEU A 156 -8.90 -3.12 -9.70
CA LEU A 156 -9.19 -1.95 -8.87
C LEU A 156 -10.65 -1.55 -8.90
N ALA A 157 -11.33 -1.64 -10.03
CA ALA A 157 -12.75 -1.37 -10.14
C ALA A 157 -13.55 -2.33 -9.25
N VAL A 158 -13.23 -3.63 -9.28
CA VAL A 158 -13.85 -4.63 -8.40
C VAL A 158 -13.56 -4.33 -6.93
N ILE A 159 -12.31 -4.01 -6.57
CA ILE A 159 -11.94 -3.61 -5.20
C ILE A 159 -12.73 -2.38 -4.75
N ALA A 160 -12.90 -1.38 -5.63
CA ALA A 160 -13.64 -0.16 -5.33
C ALA A 160 -15.12 -0.47 -5.08
N VAL A 161 -15.78 -1.20 -5.98
CA VAL A 161 -17.19 -1.60 -5.83
C VAL A 161 -17.37 -2.41 -4.55
N ALA A 162 -16.53 -3.42 -4.31
CA ALA A 162 -16.60 -4.24 -3.10
C ALA A 162 -16.39 -3.41 -1.83
N SER A 163 -15.46 -2.45 -1.84
CA SER A 163 -15.21 -1.57 -0.70
C SER A 163 -16.36 -0.61 -0.41
N ILE A 164 -17.08 -0.14 -1.44
CA ILE A 164 -18.29 0.69 -1.28
C ILE A 164 -19.46 -0.13 -0.72
N LEU A 165 -19.59 -1.39 -1.11
CA LEU A 165 -20.68 -2.27 -0.65
C LEU A 165 -20.48 -2.77 0.79
N VAL A 166 -19.22 -2.96 1.20
CA VAL A 166 -18.87 -3.46 2.54
C VAL A 166 -18.67 -2.33 3.54
N GLY A 167 -18.17 -1.18 3.09
CA GLY A 167 -17.87 0.00 3.92
C GLY A 167 -19.10 0.70 4.44
#